data_AF-A0A956IMW1-F1
#
_entry.id   AF-A0A956IMW1-F1
#
_cell.length_a   1.000
_cell.length_b   1.000
_cell.length_c   1.000
_cell.angle_alpha   90.00
_cell.angle_beta   90.00
_cell.angle_gamma   90.00
#
_symmetry.space_group_name_H-M   'P 1'
#
loop_
_entity.id
_entity.type
_entity.pdbx_description
1 polymer ?
#
loop_
_entity_poly.entity_id
_entity_poly.type
_entity_poly.pdbx_seq_one_letter_code
_entity_poly.pdbx_strand_id
1 'polypeptide(L)'
;EEALRIGLVQQITDTGQELEVALEIASTVARRAPLGVQATLESAWHQEAEGFDAARGALLSQARKLMQSEDAAEGLRSFVERREAAFKGR
;
A
#
# COMPACT_ATOMS: atom_id res chain seq x y z
N GLU A 1 10.74 9.81 -21.53
CA GLU A 1 11.28 10.82 -20.57
C GLU A 1 10.25 11.86 -20.17
N GLU A 2 9.59 12.54 -21.12
CA GLU A 2 8.59 13.57 -20.79
C GLU A 2 7.45 13.10 -19.87
N ALA A 3 6.90 11.91 -20.12
CA ALA A 3 5.84 11.32 -19.27
C ALA A 3 6.27 11.18 -17.80
N LEU A 4 7.54 10.85 -17.54
CA LEU A 4 8.08 10.77 -16.18
C LEU A 4 8.22 12.17 -15.58
N ARG A 5 8.74 13.13 -16.36
CA ARG A 5 8.94 14.52 -15.91
C ARG A 5 7.64 15.20 -15.47
N ILE A 6 6.53 14.94 -16.17
CA ILE A 6 5.21 15.49 -15.83
C ILE A 6 4.43 14.65 -14.81
N GLY A 7 4.97 13.51 -14.38
CA GLY A 7 4.36 12.63 -13.38
C GLY A 7 3.27 11.68 -13.90
N LEU A 8 3.13 11.51 -15.21
CA LEU A 8 2.19 10.55 -15.81
C LEU A 8 2.61 9.09 -15.56
N VAL A 9 3.91 8.84 -15.51
CA VAL A 9 4.49 7.55 -15.13
C VAL A 9 5.52 7.74 -14.02
N GLN A 10 5.72 6.72 -13.20
CA GLN A 10 6.58 6.80 -12.01
C GLN A 10 7.97 6.22 -12.25
N GLN A 11 8.15 5.46 -13.35
CA GLN A 11 9.41 4.82 -13.71
C GLN A 11 9.50 4.63 -15.23
N ILE A 12 10.72 4.69 -15.76
CA ILE A 12 11.07 4.31 -17.14
C ILE A 12 12.05 3.15 -17.05
N THR A 13 11.92 2.17 -17.92
CA THR A 13 12.79 0.99 -18.02
C THR A 13 13.35 0.85 -19.43
N ASP A 14 14.35 -0.02 -19.59
CA ASP A 14 14.80 -0.43 -20.91
C ASP A 14 13.71 -1.26 -21.61
N THR A 15 13.73 -1.23 -22.95
CA THR A 15 12.78 -2.01 -23.76
C THR A 15 12.94 -3.51 -23.51
N GLY A 16 11.83 -4.18 -23.24
CA GLY A 16 11.78 -5.62 -22.95
C GLY A 16 11.88 -5.97 -21.46
N GLN A 17 12.14 -4.99 -20.57
CA GLN A 17 12.16 -5.18 -19.12
C GLN A 17 10.87 -4.73 -18.42
N GLU A 18 9.89 -4.23 -19.17
CA GLU A 18 8.70 -3.58 -18.60
C GLU A 18 7.90 -4.54 -17.72
N LEU A 19 7.74 -5.79 -18.18
CA LEU A 19 6.98 -6.81 -17.45
C LEU A 19 7.71 -7.27 -16.18
N GLU A 20 9.02 -7.47 -16.26
CA GLU A 20 9.85 -7.90 -15.13
C GLU A 20 9.75 -6.87 -14.00
N VAL A 21 10.01 -5.60 -14.32
CA VAL A 21 9.92 -4.49 -13.36
C VAL A 21 8.50 -4.34 -12.81
N ALA A 22 7.47 -4.48 -13.65
CA ALA A 22 6.08 -4.43 -13.18
C ALA A 22 5.78 -5.55 -12.16
N LEU A 23 6.28 -6.77 -12.41
CA LEU A 23 6.11 -7.90 -11.52
C LEU A 23 6.89 -7.75 -10.21
N GLU A 24 8.07 -7.13 -10.22
CA GLU A 24 8.81 -6.81 -8.99
C GLU A 24 8.04 -5.86 -8.07
N ILE A 25 7.45 -4.82 -8.65
CA ILE A 25 6.61 -3.86 -7.93
C ILE A 25 5.37 -4.58 -7.39
N ALA A 26 4.66 -5.34 -8.24
CA ALA A 26 3.48 -6.10 -7.85
C ALA A 26 3.78 -7.09 -6.70
N SER A 27 4.90 -7.80 -6.79
CA SER A 27 5.36 -8.74 -5.75
C SER A 27 5.69 -8.02 -4.44
N THR A 28 6.23 -6.81 -4.51
CA THR A 28 6.52 -5.99 -3.33
C THR A 28 5.23 -5.52 -2.64
N VAL A 29 4.20 -5.15 -3.41
CA VAL A 29 2.88 -4.79 -2.86
C VAL A 29 2.15 -6.03 -2.31
N ALA A 30 2.19 -7.16 -3.03
CA ALA A 30 1.52 -8.39 -2.64
C ALA A 30 2.06 -9.00 -1.33
N ARG A 31 3.30 -8.69 -0.96
CA ARG A 31 3.90 -9.07 0.34
C ARG A 31 3.47 -8.19 1.51
N ARG A 32 2.70 -7.13 1.29
CA ARG A 32 2.19 -6.25 2.36
C ARG A 32 0.84 -6.73 2.87
N ALA A 33 0.46 -6.28 4.07
CA ALA A 33 -0.85 -6.57 4.64
C ALA A 33 -1.95 -6.04 3.69
N PRO A 34 -2.78 -6.91 3.08
CA PRO A 34 -3.74 -6.50 2.06
C PRO A 34 -4.71 -5.40 2.53
N LEU A 35 -5.20 -5.51 3.77
CA LEU A 35 -6.11 -4.51 4.34
C LEU A 35 -5.45 -3.15 4.52
N GLY A 36 -4.15 -3.12 4.86
CA GLY A 36 -3.40 -1.87 4.99
C GLY A 36 -3.19 -1.16 3.64
N VAL A 37 -2.90 -1.93 2.58
CA VAL A 37 -2.78 -1.40 1.21
C VAL A 37 -4.11 -0.82 0.75
N GLN A 38 -5.21 -1.56 0.94
CA GLN A 38 -6.56 -1.12 0.55
C GLN A 38 -6.97 0.15 1.30
N ALA A 39 -6.77 0.22 2.61
CA ALA A 39 -7.10 1.41 3.40
C ALA A 39 -6.26 2.63 3.01
N THR A 40 -5.01 2.43 2.60
CA THR A 40 -4.16 3.52 2.10
C THR A 40 -4.71 4.09 0.78
N LEU A 41 -5.13 3.21 -0.13
CA LEU A 41 -5.79 3.62 -1.39
C LEU A 41 -7.11 4.33 -1.13
N GLU A 42 -7.94 3.79 -0.23
CA GLU A 42 -9.21 4.41 0.17
C GLU A 42 -8.98 5.82 0.75
N SER A 43 -7.96 5.99 1.60
CA SER A 43 -7.60 7.30 2.16
C SER A 43 -7.21 8.30 1.08
N ALA A 44 -6.42 7.88 0.07
CA ALA A 44 -6.03 8.73 -1.05
C ALA A 44 -7.23 9.13 -1.91
N TRP A 45 -8.13 8.20 -2.23
CA TRP A 45 -9.35 8.50 -2.99
C TRP A 45 -10.30 9.41 -2.22
N HIS A 46 -10.45 9.20 -0.91
CA HIS A 46 -11.26 10.07 -0.06
C HIS A 46 -10.69 11.49 0.01
N GLN A 47 -9.36 11.64 0.04
CA GLN A 47 -8.71 12.95 -0.03
C GLN A 47 -8.96 13.63 -1.37
N GLU A 48 -8.93 12.89 -2.48
CA GLU A 48 -9.22 13.44 -3.81
C GLU A 48 -10.68 13.88 -3.96
N ALA A 49 -11.61 13.08 -3.44
CA ALA A 49 -13.05 13.33 -3.58
C ALA A 49 -13.58 14.40 -2.60
N GLU A 50 -13.13 14.38 -1.34
CA GLU A 50 -13.72 15.15 -0.24
C GLU A 50 -12.74 16.11 0.45
N GLY A 51 -11.46 16.09 0.04
CA GLY A 51 -10.42 16.95 0.57
C GLY A 51 -9.71 16.39 1.81
N PHE A 52 -8.61 17.06 2.15
CA PHE A 52 -7.69 16.61 3.21
C PHE A 52 -8.34 16.48 4.59
N ASP A 53 -9.18 17.45 4.98
CA ASP A 53 -9.78 17.45 6.32
C ASP A 53 -10.74 16.27 6.52
N ALA A 54 -11.48 15.89 5.48
CA ALA A 54 -12.39 14.76 5.50
C ALA A 54 -11.62 13.44 5.61
N ALA A 55 -10.58 13.25 4.78
CA ALA A 55 -9.70 12.08 4.84
C ALA A 55 -8.98 11.97 6.20
N ARG A 56 -8.50 13.09 6.74
CA ARG A 56 -7.89 13.15 8.09
C ARG A 56 -8.88 12.77 9.19
N GLY A 57 -10.14 13.20 9.08
CA GLY A 57 -11.20 12.83 10.02
C GLY A 57 -11.47 11.33 10.04
N ALA A 58 -11.44 10.66 8.88
CA ALA A 58 -11.64 9.22 8.76
C ALA A 58 -10.43 8.39 9.25
N LEU A 59 -9.21 8.91 9.10
CA LEU A 59 -7.95 8.19 9.28
C LEU A 59 -7.86 7.40 10.59
N LEU A 60 -8.15 8.03 11.74
CA LEU A 60 -8.01 7.36 13.04
C LEU A 60 -9.00 6.21 13.21
N SER A 61 -10.20 6.34 12.63
CA SER A 61 -11.20 5.27 12.69
C SER A 61 -10.80 4.07 11.82
N GLN A 62 -10.26 4.32 10.62
CA GLN A 62 -9.75 3.29 9.71
C GLN A 62 -8.55 2.58 10.32
N ALA A 63 -7.58 3.32 10.87
CA ALA A 63 -6.42 2.76 11.55
C ALA A 63 -6.81 1.85 12.72
N ARG A 64 -7.79 2.26 13.55
CA ARG A 64 -8.29 1.42 14.66
C ARG A 64 -8.94 0.12 14.19
N LYS A 65 -9.63 0.12 13.04
CA LYS A 65 -10.20 -1.10 12.45
C LYS A 65 -9.09 -2.04 11.96
N LEU A 66 -8.08 -1.50 11.27
CA LEU A 66 -6.93 -2.29 10.81
C LEU A 66 -6.16 -2.92 11.97
N MET A 67 -5.97 -2.19 13.07
CA MET A 67 -5.28 -2.70 14.26
C MET A 67 -5.99 -3.88 14.94
N GLN A 68 -7.26 -4.15 14.60
CA GLN A 68 -8.03 -5.29 15.11
C GLN A 68 -7.90 -6.53 14.21
N SER A 69 -7.19 -6.45 13.07
CA SER A 69 -7.06 -7.55 12.11
C SER A 69 -6.01 -8.57 12.55
N GLU A 70 -6.10 -9.80 12.02
CA GLU A 70 -5.06 -10.82 12.20
C GLU A 70 -3.72 -10.34 11.62
N ASP A 71 -3.76 -9.63 10.48
CA ASP A 71 -2.56 -9.08 9.83
C ASP A 71 -1.82 -8.05 10.68
N ALA A 72 -2.52 -7.23 11.48
CA ALA A 72 -1.86 -6.31 12.40
C ALA A 72 -1.13 -7.06 13.53
N ALA A 73 -1.76 -8.10 14.08
CA ALA A 73 -1.13 -8.95 15.09
C ALA A 73 0.08 -9.71 14.52
N GLU A 74 -0.02 -10.22 13.29
CA GLU A 74 1.07 -10.86 12.57
C GLU A 74 2.20 -9.89 12.21
N GLY A 75 1.88 -8.66 11.81
CA GLY A 75 2.86 -7.61 11.55
C GLY A 75 3.70 -7.29 12.80
N LEU A 76 3.05 -7.16 13.96
CA LEU A 76 3.76 -6.97 15.23
C LEU A 76 4.62 -8.20 15.59
N ARG A 77 4.06 -9.40 15.45
CA ARG A 77 4.75 -10.67 15.79
C ARG A 77 5.99 -10.89 14.92
N SER A 78 5.83 -10.81 13.60
CA SER A 78 6.92 -10.97 12.63
C SER A 78 8.03 -9.93 12.82
N PHE A 79 7.68 -8.70 13.20
CA PHE A 79 8.64 -7.66 13.54
C PHE A 79 9.47 -8.02 14.79
N VAL A 80 8.82 -8.49 15.86
CA VAL A 80 9.50 -8.94 17.09
C VAL A 80 10.38 -10.16 16.82
N GLU A 81 9.87 -11.11 16.04
CA GLU A 81 10.56 -12.36 15.67
C GLU A 81 11.62 -12.18 14.57
N ARG A 82 11.71 -10.99 13.94
CA ARG A 82 12.61 -10.66 12.83
C ARG A 82 12.51 -11.63 11.65
N ARG A 83 11.29 -11.98 11.29
CA ARG A 83 10.99 -12.84 10.12
C ARG A 83 10.06 -12.12 9.16
N GLU A 84 9.91 -12.69 7.96
CA GLU A 84 8.88 -12.24 7.03
C GLU A 84 7.48 -12.51 7.60
N ALA A 85 6.57 -11.55 7.39
CA ALA A 85 5.19 -11.62 7.81
C ALA A 85 4.36 -12.47 6.83
N ALA A 86 3.46 -13.30 7.37
CA ALA A 86 2.55 -14.11 6.58
C ALA A 86 1.13 -13.53 6.63
N PHE A 87 0.88 -12.48 5.83
CA PHE A 87 -0.41 -11.81 5.79
C PHE A 87 -1.48 -12.64 5.07
N LYS A 88 -2.72 -12.59 5.58
CA LYS A 88 -3.88 -13.35 5.09
C LYS A 88 -5.05 -12.48 4.65
N GLY A 89 -4.98 -11.16 4.83
CA GLY A 89 -6.04 -10.23 4.43
C GLY A 89 -7.26 -10.26 5.35
N ARG A 90 -7.05 -10.52 6.65
CA ARG A 90 -8.11 -10.60 7.66
C ARG A 90 -7.59 -10.09 9.01
#